data_AF-A0A950BRS3-F1
#
_entry.id   AF-A0A950BRS3-F1
#
_cell.length_a   1.000
_cell.length_b   1.000
_cell.length_c   1.000
_cell.angle_alpha   90.00
_cell.angle_beta   90.00
_cell.angle_gamma   90.00
#
_symmetry.space_group_name_H-M   'P 1'
#
loop_
_entity.id
_entity.type
_entity.pdbx_description
1 polymer ?
#
loop_
_entity_poly.entity_id
_entity_poly.type
_entity_poly.pdbx_seq_one_letter_code
_entity_poly.pdbx_strand_id
1 'polypeptide(L)'
;MASGNPVDVPRTFEIGLVMAGSISAGAYIAGVVDFLIQALDQWEQAKSGSDPDCPRHNLLLKVMAGASGGGITAAIAAGQLGQAFSPVTSLPTIPSPVNNKFFESWVERIDIAGLLGTRDLDADPQSDVQSVLDSTVLDRIAASVFVFPVGSPPVNRKYLADPL
;
A
#
# COMPACT_ATOMS: atom_id res chain seq x y z
N MET A 1 -44.37 24.04 -13.56
CA MET A 1 -43.22 24.12 -12.65
C MET A 1 -42.69 22.70 -12.48
N ALA A 2 -41.48 22.42 -12.96
CA ALA A 2 -40.91 21.08 -12.94
C ALA A 2 -40.55 20.69 -11.51
N SER A 3 -41.21 19.66 -10.99
CA SER A 3 -40.79 18.95 -9.78
C SER A 3 -39.55 18.12 -10.12
N GLY A 4 -38.37 18.70 -9.88
CA GLY A 4 -37.13 17.93 -9.91
C GLY A 4 -37.16 16.90 -8.78
N ASN A 5 -37.09 15.62 -9.12
CA ASN A 5 -36.82 14.57 -8.14
C ASN A 5 -35.54 14.94 -7.36
N PRO A 6 -35.50 14.75 -6.03
CA PRO A 6 -34.24 14.88 -5.31
C PRO A 6 -33.25 13.90 -5.96
N VAL A 7 -32.10 14.42 -6.39
CA VAL A 7 -30.98 13.61 -6.85
C VAL A 7 -30.62 12.70 -5.67
N ASP A 8 -30.89 11.41 -5.80
CA ASP A 8 -30.56 10.42 -4.78
C ASP A 8 -29.04 10.40 -4.63
N VAL A 9 -28.54 11.09 -3.61
CA VAL A 9 -27.10 11.18 -3.34
C VAL A 9 -26.64 9.77 -3.03
N PRO A 10 -25.71 9.18 -3.80
CA PRO A 10 -25.33 7.80 -3.57
C PRO A 10 -24.83 7.64 -2.13
N ARG A 11 -25.45 6.71 -1.40
CA ARG A 11 -25.08 6.40 -0.01
C ARG A 11 -23.58 6.18 0.06
N THR A 12 -22.90 6.92 0.92
CA THR A 12 -21.45 6.80 1.11
C THR A 12 -21.16 5.93 2.33
N PHE A 13 -20.33 4.91 2.15
CA PHE A 13 -19.84 4.04 3.21
C PHE A 13 -18.40 4.39 3.52
N GLU A 14 -18.11 4.64 4.78
CA GLU A 14 -16.77 5.00 5.24
C GLU A 14 -16.07 3.77 5.83
N ILE A 15 -14.83 3.53 5.43
CA ILE A 15 -13.99 2.44 5.93
C ILE A 15 -12.80 3.03 6.67
N GLY A 16 -12.58 2.53 7.89
CA GLY A 16 -11.30 2.62 8.57
C GLY A 16 -10.64 1.25 8.59
N LEU A 17 -9.42 1.16 8.07
CA LEU A 17 -8.64 -0.08 8.04
C LEU A 17 -7.62 -0.07 9.18
N VAL A 18 -7.74 -1.05 10.08
CA VAL A 18 -6.79 -1.26 11.19
C VAL A 18 -6.06 -2.58 10.97
N MET A 19 -4.74 -2.51 10.81
CA MET A 19 -3.88 -3.66 10.53
C MET A 19 -3.08 -4.03 11.78
N ALA A 20 -3.27 -5.26 12.27
CA ALA A 20 -2.55 -5.77 13.43
C ALA A 20 -1.04 -5.90 13.16
N GLY A 21 -0.25 -5.92 14.23
CA GLY A 21 1.16 -6.24 14.14
C GLY A 21 1.39 -7.70 13.78
N SER A 22 2.15 -7.93 12.72
CA SER A 22 2.65 -9.24 12.36
C SER A 22 4.03 -9.09 11.73
N ILE A 23 5.05 -9.64 12.37
CA ILE A 23 6.42 -9.60 11.85
C ILE A 23 6.49 -10.52 10.62
N SER A 24 6.26 -11.82 10.83
CA SER A 24 6.34 -12.84 9.77
C SER A 24 5.14 -12.86 8.82
N ALA A 25 4.01 -12.25 9.18
CA ALA A 25 2.83 -12.18 8.31
C ALA A 25 2.66 -10.80 7.63
N GLY A 26 3.70 -9.96 7.61
CA GLY A 26 3.66 -8.68 6.92
C GLY A 26 3.36 -8.83 5.42
N ALA A 27 3.96 -9.82 4.75
CA ALA A 27 3.67 -10.15 3.35
C ALA A 27 2.21 -10.56 3.12
N TYR A 28 1.59 -11.25 4.08
CA TYR A 28 0.16 -11.59 4.00
C TYR A 28 -0.71 -10.34 4.09
N ILE A 29 -0.46 -9.45 5.06
CA ILE A 29 -1.18 -8.17 5.17
C ILE A 29 -1.00 -7.34 3.90
N ALA A 30 0.22 -7.28 3.38
CA ALA A 30 0.56 -6.57 2.16
C ALA A 30 -0.24 -7.08 0.95
N GLY A 31 -0.37 -8.41 0.79
CA GLY A 31 -1.19 -9.02 -0.24
C GLY A 31 -2.70 -8.75 -0.07
N VAL A 32 -3.20 -8.72 1.17
CA VAL A 32 -4.61 -8.35 1.45
C VAL A 32 -4.87 -6.89 1.04
N VAL A 33 -3.95 -5.98 1.36
CA VAL A 33 -4.08 -4.56 0.99
C VAL A 33 -3.94 -4.37 -0.53
N ASP A 34 -3.00 -5.06 -1.17
CA ASP A 34 -2.84 -5.07 -2.62
C ASP A 34 -4.13 -5.48 -3.34
N PHE A 35 -4.71 -6.61 -2.91
CA PHE A 35 -5.96 -7.12 -3.45
C PHE A 35 -7.15 -6.18 -3.16
N LEU A 36 -7.24 -5.61 -1.95
CA LEU A 36 -8.30 -4.66 -1.61
C LEU A 36 -8.27 -3.46 -2.57
N ILE A 37 -7.10 -2.88 -2.82
CA ILE A 37 -6.93 -1.75 -3.73
C ILE A 37 -7.29 -2.16 -5.16
N GLN A 38 -6.85 -3.34 -5.61
CA GLN A 38 -7.24 -3.89 -6.91
C GLN A 38 -8.76 -4.01 -7.06
N ALA A 39 -9.44 -4.55 -6.05
CA ALA A 39 -10.88 -4.74 -6.06
C ALA A 39 -11.62 -3.39 -6.11
N LEU A 40 -11.16 -2.39 -5.34
CA LEU A 40 -11.73 -1.05 -5.34
C LEU A 40 -11.49 -0.31 -6.68
N ASP A 41 -10.30 -0.43 -7.26
CA ASP A 41 -10.00 0.12 -8.60
C ASP A 41 -10.91 -0.49 -9.67
N GLN A 42 -11.10 -1.81 -9.66
CA GLN A 42 -12.00 -2.51 -10.60
C GLN A 42 -13.46 -2.14 -10.37
N TRP A 43 -13.90 -2.00 -9.12
CA TRP A 43 -15.27 -1.63 -8.81
C TRP A 43 -15.59 -0.18 -9.24
N GLU A 44 -14.70 0.78 -9.01
CA GLU A 44 -14.87 2.14 -9.54
C GLU A 44 -14.89 2.18 -11.07
N GLN A 45 -14.10 1.35 -11.74
CA GLN A 45 -14.17 1.19 -13.20
C GLN A 45 -15.53 0.62 -13.63
N ALA A 46 -16.02 -0.43 -13.00
CA ALA A 46 -17.34 -1.00 -13.28
C ALA A 46 -18.48 0.02 -13.04
N LYS A 47 -18.36 0.86 -12.01
CA LYS A 47 -19.30 1.98 -11.74
C LYS A 47 -19.30 3.03 -12.84
N SER A 48 -18.22 3.21 -13.59
CA SER A 48 -18.20 4.11 -14.75
C SER A 48 -18.87 3.50 -15.99
N GLY A 49 -19.05 2.17 -16.01
CA GLY A 49 -19.72 1.44 -17.08
C GLY A 49 -21.23 1.25 -16.86
N SER A 50 -21.83 0.53 -17.81
CA SER A 50 -23.26 0.21 -17.86
C SER A 50 -23.62 -1.12 -17.19
N ASP A 51 -22.73 -1.70 -16.37
CA ASP A 51 -22.98 -2.96 -15.66
C ASP A 51 -24.17 -2.81 -14.70
N PRO A 52 -25.33 -3.46 -14.97
CA PRO A 52 -26.51 -3.30 -14.14
C PRO A 52 -26.36 -3.92 -12.74
N ASP A 53 -25.44 -4.87 -12.57
CA ASP A 53 -25.24 -5.59 -11.30
C ASP A 53 -24.24 -4.89 -10.38
N CYS A 54 -23.48 -3.91 -10.91
CA CYS A 54 -22.50 -3.15 -10.16
C CYS A 54 -23.16 -2.23 -9.11
N PRO A 55 -22.87 -2.40 -7.80
CA PRO A 55 -23.39 -1.52 -6.77
C PRO A 55 -22.94 -0.07 -6.99
N ARG A 56 -23.88 0.88 -6.95
CA ARG A 56 -23.64 2.31 -7.26
C ARG A 56 -23.36 3.19 -6.04
N HIS A 57 -23.27 2.61 -4.85
CA HIS A 57 -22.92 3.35 -3.64
C HIS A 57 -21.47 3.87 -3.70
N ASN A 58 -21.18 4.88 -2.90
CA ASN A 58 -19.83 5.41 -2.75
C ASN A 58 -19.15 4.71 -1.58
N LEU A 59 -17.84 4.53 -1.69
CA LEU A 59 -17.00 4.05 -0.61
C LEU A 59 -15.87 5.05 -0.41
N LEU A 60 -15.52 5.29 0.85
CA LEU A 60 -14.43 6.17 1.22
C LEU A 60 -13.56 5.48 2.27
N LEU A 61 -12.36 5.07 1.87
CA LEU A 61 -11.30 4.68 2.78
C LEU A 61 -10.78 5.97 3.44
N LYS A 62 -11.04 6.10 4.74
CA LYS A 62 -10.83 7.31 5.54
C LYS A 62 -9.57 7.27 6.38
N VAL A 63 -9.12 6.07 6.73
CA VAL A 63 -7.95 5.87 7.57
C VAL A 63 -7.34 4.51 7.30
N MET A 64 -6.02 4.47 7.26
CA MET A 64 -5.21 3.25 7.35
C MET A 64 -4.28 3.37 8.53
N ALA A 65 -4.47 2.54 9.55
CA ALA A 65 -3.64 2.50 10.73
C ALA A 65 -3.09 1.09 10.97
N GLY A 66 -1.96 0.99 11.64
CA GLY A 66 -1.43 -0.30 12.05
C GLY A 66 -0.26 -0.20 13.00
N ALA A 67 0.09 -1.34 13.59
CA ALA A 67 1.24 -1.49 14.48
C ALA A 67 2.25 -2.47 13.87
N SER A 68 3.56 -2.30 14.13
CA SER A 68 4.62 -3.19 13.63
C SER A 68 4.47 -3.45 12.12
N GLY A 69 4.36 -4.70 11.66
CA GLY A 69 4.14 -5.03 10.25
C GLY A 69 2.91 -4.37 9.62
N GLY A 70 1.81 -4.23 10.36
CA GLY A 70 0.64 -3.47 9.90
C GLY A 70 0.94 -1.97 9.72
N GLY A 71 1.78 -1.40 10.59
CA GLY A 71 2.21 -0.01 10.49
C GLY A 71 3.14 0.23 9.29
N ILE A 72 4.07 -0.70 9.04
CA ILE A 72 4.91 -0.70 7.84
C ILE A 72 4.04 -0.77 6.58
N THR A 73 3.04 -1.66 6.54
CA THR A 73 2.13 -1.75 5.39
C THR A 73 1.28 -0.49 5.20
N ALA A 74 0.85 0.17 6.28
CA ALA A 74 0.17 1.48 6.19
C ALA A 74 1.08 2.54 5.56
N ALA A 75 2.35 2.60 5.97
CA ALA A 75 3.33 3.52 5.40
C ALA A 75 3.62 3.22 3.92
N ILE A 76 3.72 1.94 3.54
CA ILE A 76 3.85 1.52 2.13
C ILE A 76 2.66 2.00 1.32
N ALA A 77 1.44 1.83 1.84
CA ALA A 77 0.23 2.29 1.17
C ALA A 77 0.26 3.81 0.93
N ALA A 78 0.70 4.61 1.90
CA ALA A 78 0.85 6.05 1.73
C ALA A 78 1.82 6.43 0.58
N GLY A 79 2.90 5.67 0.39
CA GLY A 79 3.84 5.88 -0.72
C GLY A 79 3.38 5.33 -2.09
N GLN A 80 2.38 4.45 -2.10
CA GLN A 80 1.91 3.70 -3.28
C GLN A 80 0.58 4.21 -3.85
N LEU A 81 -0.38 4.59 -2.99
CA LEU A 81 -1.77 4.90 -3.37
C LEU A 81 -1.93 6.12 -4.28
N GLY A 82 -0.96 7.03 -4.29
CA GLY A 82 -0.92 8.15 -5.23
C GLY A 82 -0.36 7.79 -6.61
N GLN A 83 0.05 6.54 -6.83
CA GLN A 83 0.73 6.09 -8.05
C GLN A 83 -0.04 4.98 -8.77
N ALA A 84 0.26 4.81 -10.06
CA ALA A 84 -0.16 3.65 -10.81
C ALA A 84 0.75 2.47 -10.46
N PHE A 85 0.16 1.33 -10.14
CA PHE A 85 0.89 0.11 -9.80
C PHE A 85 0.14 -1.12 -10.29
N SER A 86 0.86 -2.24 -10.40
CA SER A 86 0.32 -3.50 -10.89
C SER A 86 0.05 -4.44 -9.71
N PRO A 87 -1.22 -4.82 -9.45
CA PRO A 87 -1.54 -5.83 -8.45
C PRO A 87 -0.85 -7.16 -8.74
N VAL A 88 -0.40 -7.87 -7.70
CA VAL A 88 0.28 -9.16 -7.84
C VAL A 88 -0.74 -10.29 -7.69
N THR A 89 -1.25 -10.80 -8.81
CA THR A 89 -2.29 -11.84 -8.83
C THR A 89 -1.74 -13.27 -8.94
N SER A 90 -0.46 -13.42 -9.27
CA SER A 90 0.24 -14.69 -9.32
C SER A 90 1.72 -14.46 -9.02
N LEU A 91 2.45 -15.52 -8.66
CA LEU A 91 3.89 -15.42 -8.49
C LEU A 91 4.53 -14.90 -9.78
N PRO A 92 5.19 -13.72 -9.74
CA PRO A 92 5.82 -13.17 -10.92
C PRO A 92 6.99 -14.07 -11.33
N THR A 93 7.17 -14.26 -12.65
CA THR A 93 8.35 -14.93 -13.18
C THR A 93 9.56 -14.05 -12.95
N ILE A 94 10.51 -14.52 -12.12
CA ILE A 94 11.77 -13.84 -11.87
C ILE A 94 12.69 -14.06 -13.08
N PRO A 95 13.38 -13.02 -13.61
CA PRO A 95 13.46 -11.64 -13.14
C PRO A 95 12.55 -10.71 -13.95
N SER A 96 11.35 -10.41 -13.44
CA SER A 96 10.52 -9.34 -13.98
C SER A 96 10.38 -8.26 -12.91
N PRO A 97 10.63 -6.98 -13.24
CA PRO A 97 10.36 -5.90 -12.29
C PRO A 97 8.88 -5.90 -11.93
N VAL A 98 8.57 -5.95 -10.64
CA VAL A 98 7.22 -5.85 -10.12
C VAL A 98 6.98 -4.38 -9.76
N ASN A 99 6.09 -3.70 -10.48
CA ASN A 99 5.66 -2.35 -10.12
C ASN A 99 4.66 -2.42 -8.96
N ASN A 100 5.12 -2.85 -7.78
CA ASN A 100 4.29 -3.00 -6.59
C ASN A 100 5.15 -2.89 -5.31
N LYS A 101 5.04 -1.74 -4.61
CA LYS A 101 5.83 -1.47 -3.40
C LYS A 101 5.51 -2.41 -2.23
N PHE A 102 4.30 -2.97 -2.19
CA PHE A 102 3.93 -3.96 -1.19
C PHE A 102 4.73 -5.25 -1.38
N PHE A 103 4.74 -5.76 -2.61
CA PHE A 103 5.47 -6.97 -2.98
C PHE A 103 6.98 -6.77 -2.88
N GLU A 104 7.49 -5.67 -3.44
CA GLU A 104 8.91 -5.34 -3.41
C GLU A 104 9.42 -5.26 -1.96
N SER A 105 8.71 -4.58 -1.06
CA SER A 105 9.15 -4.42 0.32
C SER A 105 9.07 -5.72 1.12
N TRP A 106 7.93 -6.42 1.05
CA TRP A 106 7.65 -7.56 1.93
C TRP A 106 8.07 -8.93 1.39
N VAL A 107 8.29 -9.05 0.08
CA VAL A 107 8.61 -10.33 -0.56
C VAL A 107 10.01 -10.31 -1.15
N GLU A 108 10.43 -9.22 -1.79
CA GLU A 108 11.72 -9.18 -2.49
C GLU A 108 12.87 -8.66 -1.62
N ARG A 109 12.62 -7.64 -0.79
CA ARG A 109 13.70 -6.90 -0.11
C ARG A 109 13.93 -7.28 1.35
N ILE A 110 12.87 -7.56 2.13
CA ILE A 110 13.03 -7.91 3.54
C ILE A 110 13.55 -9.34 3.66
N ASP A 111 14.79 -9.50 4.13
CA ASP A 111 15.44 -10.78 4.30
C ASP A 111 16.33 -10.77 5.56
N ILE A 112 16.30 -11.86 6.32
CA ILE A 112 17.10 -12.01 7.54
C ILE A 112 18.60 -11.94 7.26
N ALA A 113 19.07 -12.38 6.09
CA ALA A 113 20.47 -12.32 5.71
C ALA A 113 21.01 -10.88 5.69
N GLY A 114 20.17 -9.90 5.33
CA GLY A 114 20.53 -8.49 5.39
C GLY A 114 20.67 -7.97 6.82
N LEU A 115 19.83 -8.49 7.74
CA LEU A 115 19.80 -8.11 9.16
C LEU A 115 20.92 -8.75 9.98
N LEU A 116 21.52 -9.83 9.47
CA LEU A 116 22.69 -10.50 10.08
C LEU A 116 24.03 -9.90 9.62
N GLY A 117 24.00 -8.77 8.89
CA GLY A 117 25.18 -8.03 8.49
C GLY A 117 25.81 -7.23 9.63
N THR A 118 26.82 -6.44 9.29
CA THR A 118 27.55 -5.55 10.22
C THR A 118 27.72 -4.15 9.66
N ARG A 119 26.94 -3.75 8.64
CA ARG A 119 27.18 -2.48 7.93
C ARG A 119 27.03 -1.26 8.83
N ASP A 120 26.09 -1.32 9.76
CA ASP A 120 25.89 -0.30 10.79
C ASP A 120 27.13 -0.13 11.69
N LEU A 121 27.74 -1.24 12.11
CA LEU A 121 28.98 -1.24 12.90
C LEU A 121 30.19 -0.75 12.10
N ASP A 122 30.31 -1.19 10.84
CA ASP A 122 31.42 -0.82 9.96
C ASP A 122 31.37 0.66 9.56
N ALA A 123 30.16 1.24 9.47
CA ALA A 123 29.95 2.63 9.11
C ALA A 123 30.36 3.61 10.22
N ASP A 124 30.21 3.22 11.49
CA ASP A 124 30.68 4.00 12.65
C ASP A 124 31.31 3.10 13.73
N PRO A 125 32.59 2.70 13.55
CA PRO A 125 33.26 1.74 14.43
C PRO A 125 33.51 2.24 15.86
N GLN A 126 33.25 3.51 16.14
CA GLN A 126 33.44 4.12 17.46
C GLN A 126 32.11 4.41 18.18
N SER A 127 30.99 4.17 17.52
CA SER A 127 29.66 4.33 18.11
C SER A 127 29.30 3.18 19.05
N ASP A 128 28.38 3.47 19.97
CA ASP A 128 27.75 2.44 20.79
C ASP A 128 26.84 1.55 19.94
N VAL A 129 26.85 0.25 20.21
CA VAL A 129 25.96 -0.71 19.54
C VAL A 129 24.50 -0.42 19.94
N GLN A 130 23.69 0.02 18.97
CA GLN A 130 22.28 0.39 19.21
C GLN A 130 21.30 -0.77 19.04
N SER A 131 21.63 -1.74 18.20
CA SER A 131 20.76 -2.85 17.81
C SER A 131 21.55 -4.16 17.76
N VAL A 132 20.87 -5.28 18.00
CA VAL A 132 21.44 -6.63 17.82
C VAL A 132 21.53 -7.02 16.34
N LEU A 133 20.68 -6.43 15.50
CA LEU A 133 20.60 -6.70 14.06
C LEU A 133 20.91 -5.44 13.24
N ASP A 134 21.60 -5.61 12.13
CA ASP A 134 21.94 -4.54 11.17
C ASP A 134 20.67 -4.01 10.50
N SER A 135 20.21 -2.83 10.92
CA SER A 135 18.99 -2.21 10.41
C SER A 135 19.18 -1.42 9.12
N THR A 136 20.39 -1.34 8.57
CA THR A 136 20.69 -0.53 7.36
C THR A 136 19.82 -0.91 6.16
N VAL A 137 19.39 -2.17 6.07
CA VAL A 137 18.45 -2.62 5.03
C VAL A 137 17.05 -2.03 5.20
N LEU A 138 16.58 -1.85 6.44
CA LEU A 138 15.26 -1.30 6.74
C LEU A 138 15.16 0.16 6.29
N ASP A 139 16.21 0.96 6.54
CA ASP A 139 16.26 2.36 6.12
C ASP A 139 16.18 2.48 4.59
N ARG A 140 16.86 1.60 3.86
CA ARG A 140 16.83 1.58 2.39
C ARG A 140 15.46 1.16 1.85
N ILE A 141 14.80 0.19 2.48
CA ILE A 141 13.43 -0.20 2.13
C ILE A 141 12.50 1.00 2.37
N ALA A 142 12.55 1.61 3.55
CA ALA A 142 11.73 2.78 3.89
C ALA A 142 11.95 3.94 2.92
N ALA A 143 13.20 4.27 2.58
CA ALA A 143 13.52 5.31 1.61
C ALA A 143 12.92 5.00 0.22
N SER A 144 12.98 3.75 -0.23
CA SER A 144 12.44 3.37 -1.54
C SER A 144 10.92 3.49 -1.66
N VAL A 145 10.20 3.30 -0.56
CA VAL A 145 8.74 3.44 -0.52
C VAL A 145 8.30 4.86 -0.88
N PHE A 146 9.10 5.87 -0.57
CA PHE A 146 8.80 7.27 -0.85
C PHE A 146 9.54 7.82 -2.08
N VAL A 147 10.04 6.93 -2.95
CA VAL A 147 10.48 7.32 -4.28
C VAL A 147 9.28 7.38 -5.22
N PHE A 148 9.11 8.52 -5.88
CA PHE A 148 8.04 8.78 -6.84
C PHE A 148 8.64 8.89 -8.25
N PRO A 149 8.20 8.09 -9.23
CA PRO A 149 8.70 8.16 -10.60
C PRO A 149 8.51 9.55 -11.20
N VAL A 150 9.60 10.14 -11.69
CA VAL A 150 9.57 11.46 -12.33
C VAL A 150 8.76 11.36 -13.63
N GLY A 151 7.79 12.27 -13.80
CA GLY A 151 6.97 12.34 -15.01
C GLY A 151 5.77 11.40 -15.05
N SER A 152 5.55 10.58 -14.02
CA SER A 152 4.29 9.83 -13.89
C SER A 152 3.20 10.70 -13.27
N PRO A 153 2.02 10.83 -13.90
CA PRO A 153 0.92 11.58 -13.31
C PRO A 153 0.42 10.89 -12.04
N PRO A 154 0.02 11.64 -11.00
CA PRO A 154 -0.60 11.06 -9.83
C PRO A 154 -1.91 10.37 -10.21
N VAL A 155 -2.18 9.22 -9.59
CA VAL A 155 -3.46 8.51 -9.75
C VAL A 155 -4.44 9.01 -8.70
N ASN A 156 -5.55 9.58 -9.15
CA ASN A 156 -6.64 9.99 -8.26
C ASN A 156 -7.65 8.84 -8.09
N ARG A 157 -7.63 8.21 -6.92
CA ARG A 157 -8.58 7.15 -6.54
C ARG A 157 -9.75 7.76 -5.79
N LYS A 158 -10.92 7.75 -6.42
CA LYS A 158 -12.15 8.39 -5.89
C LYS A 158 -12.62 7.84 -4.53
N TYR A 159 -12.19 6.62 -4.19
CA TYR A 159 -12.52 5.98 -2.92
C TYR A 159 -11.52 6.26 -1.80
N LEU A 160 -10.52 7.12 -2.01
CA LEU A 160 -9.62 7.59 -0.94
C LEU A 160 -10.11 8.94 -0.42
N ALA A 161 -10.12 9.11 0.90
CA ALA A 161 -10.35 10.42 1.51
C ALA A 161 -9.19 11.38 1.18
N ASP A 162 -9.49 12.67 1.15
CA ASP A 162 -8.50 13.73 1.06
C ASP A 162 -8.75 14.74 2.20
N PRO A 163 -7.91 14.77 3.25
CA PRO A 163 -6.76 13.87 3.47
C PRO A 163 -7.19 12.44 3.87
N LEU A 164 -6.30 11.46 3.59
CA LEU A 164 -6.35 10.06 4.06
C LEU A 164 -5.53 9.88 5.34
#